data_AF-A0A7N2RA00-F1
#
_entry.id   AF-A0A7N2RA00-F1
#
_cell.length_a   1.000
_cell.length_b   1.000
_cell.length_c   1.000
_cell.angle_alpha   90.00
_cell.angle_beta   90.00
_cell.angle_gamma   90.00
#
_symmetry.space_group_name_H-M   'P 1'
#
loop_
_entity.id
_entity.type
_entity.pdbx_description
1 polymer ?
#
loop_
_entity_poly.entity_id
_entity_poly.type
_entity_poly.pdbx_seq_one_letter_code
_entity_poly.pdbx_strand_id
1 'polypeptide(L)'
;MKIKKMLGHKTLRYTYTATFSRERDELGQNFVSEAGNVVSGASLLGLRTRTAREGVPFALIVVYKICWSDGCFAADILVAFDDAINDGVDIISLSIRGFSPLDYFKDSIAIGAFHAMRNGIFTSSFAGNSGPSPATITNFSPRSLLVAASTIERKVCGKCEVG
;
A
#
# COMPACT_ATOMS: atom_id res chain seq x y z
N MET A 1 9.40 -6.32 -14.56
CA MET A 1 10.85 -6.28 -14.27
C MET A 1 11.07 -6.77 -12.85
N LYS A 2 11.44 -8.04 -12.65
CA LYS A 2 11.71 -8.61 -11.31
C LYS A 2 13.14 -8.23 -10.89
N ILE A 3 13.30 -7.28 -9.98
CA ILE A 3 14.61 -6.96 -9.39
C ILE A 3 14.75 -7.79 -8.09
N LYS A 4 15.27 -9.02 -8.19
CA LYS A 4 15.72 -9.78 -7.02
C LYS A 4 17.18 -9.41 -6.74
N LYS A 5 17.43 -8.55 -5.75
CA LYS A 5 18.79 -8.32 -5.23
C LYS A 5 19.12 -9.45 -4.24
N MET A 6 19.84 -10.47 -4.70
CA MET A 6 20.37 -11.51 -3.81
C MET A 6 21.65 -11.01 -3.13
N LEU A 7 21.65 -10.94 -1.80
CA LEU A 7 22.87 -10.81 -0.99
C LEU A 7 22.99 -12.03 -0.06
N GLY A 8 24.23 -12.52 0.08
CA GLY A 8 24.55 -13.87 0.52
C GLY A 8 24.28 -14.21 1.99
N HIS A 9 24.02 -15.50 2.19
CA HIS A 9 24.38 -16.36 3.33
C HIS A 9 24.66 -15.70 4.71
N LYS A 10 23.68 -14.99 5.24
CA LYS A 10 23.39 -14.86 6.68
C LYS A 10 21.88 -14.90 6.80
N THR A 11 21.33 -15.79 7.63
CA THR A 11 19.88 -15.88 7.90
C THR A 11 19.41 -14.66 8.70
N LEU A 12 19.36 -13.52 8.03
CA LEU A 12 18.61 -12.35 8.45
C LEU A 12 17.19 -12.59 7.91
N ARG A 13 16.20 -12.74 8.80
CA ARG A 13 14.79 -12.74 8.41
C ARG A 13 14.47 -11.34 7.90
N TYR A 14 14.67 -11.11 6.61
CA TYR A 14 14.17 -9.91 5.94
C TYR A 14 12.67 -10.07 5.79
N THR A 15 11.89 -9.10 6.27
CA THR A 15 10.45 -9.05 5.98
C THR A 15 10.27 -8.66 4.51
N TYR A 16 9.55 -9.49 3.76
CA TYR A 16 9.19 -9.26 2.37
C TYR A 16 7.81 -8.62 2.32
N THR A 17 7.75 -7.37 1.86
CA THR A 17 6.50 -6.62 1.72
C THR A 17 6.14 -6.52 0.24
N ALA A 18 4.96 -7.02 -0.12
CA ALA A 18 4.36 -6.77 -1.42
C ALA A 18 3.61 -5.44 -1.40
N THR A 19 3.85 -4.58 -2.39
CA THR A 19 3.07 -3.33 -2.56
C THR A 19 2.36 -3.36 -3.89
N PHE A 20 1.04 -3.17 -3.84
CA PHE A 20 0.18 -3.18 -5.02
C PHE A 20 -0.09 -1.73 -5.41
N SER A 21 0.48 -1.30 -6.54
CA SER A 21 0.55 0.12 -6.90
C SER A 21 0.04 0.44 -8.30
N ARG A 22 -0.47 1.66 -8.45
CA ARG A 22 -0.66 2.36 -9.73
C ARG A 22 0.66 2.98 -10.20
N GLU A 23 0.78 3.18 -11.50
CA GLU A 23 1.84 4.02 -12.06
C GLU A 23 1.80 5.43 -11.45
N ARG A 24 2.96 6.11 -11.40
CA ARG A 24 3.04 7.51 -11.00
C ARG A 24 2.28 8.36 -12.01
N ASP A 25 1.03 8.65 -11.72
CA ASP A 25 0.27 9.66 -12.46
C ASP A 25 0.52 11.03 -11.83
N GLU A 26 0.53 12.06 -12.68
CA GLU A 26 0.77 13.48 -12.36
C GLU A 26 -0.21 14.07 -11.30
N LEU A 27 -1.24 13.30 -10.91
CA LEU A 27 -2.25 13.63 -9.89
C LEU A 27 -1.92 13.24 -8.44
N GLY A 28 -0.72 12.70 -8.16
CA GLY A 28 -0.20 12.68 -6.78
C GLY A 28 -0.95 11.79 -5.78
N GLN A 29 -1.47 10.64 -6.19
CA GLN A 29 -1.80 9.58 -5.22
C GLN A 29 -0.48 8.95 -4.74
N ASN A 30 -0.07 9.33 -3.53
CA ASN A 30 1.21 8.94 -2.96
C ASN A 30 1.27 7.42 -2.75
N PHE A 31 2.18 6.79 -3.49
CA PHE A 31 2.74 5.48 -3.16
C PHE A 31 3.32 5.54 -1.75
N VAL A 32 2.71 4.86 -0.79
CA VAL A 32 3.30 4.68 0.55
C VAL A 32 4.19 3.45 0.46
N SER A 33 5.49 3.69 0.43
CA SER A 33 6.47 2.62 0.57
C SER A 33 6.51 2.25 2.05
N GLU A 34 5.89 1.16 2.49
CA GLU A 34 5.89 0.77 3.93
C GLU A 34 7.27 0.35 4.46
N ALA A 35 8.21 0.17 3.54
CA ALA A 35 9.61 -0.03 3.80
C ALA A 35 10.41 0.97 2.97
N GLY A 36 11.44 1.55 3.55
CA GLY A 36 12.17 2.64 2.92
C GLY A 36 13.38 2.98 3.77
N ASN A 37 14.53 3.05 3.11
CA ASN A 37 15.76 3.37 3.81
C ASN A 37 15.72 4.83 4.32
N VAL A 38 16.55 5.13 5.31
CA VAL A 38 16.62 6.44 5.94
C VAL A 38 17.14 7.48 4.93
N VAL A 39 16.34 8.49 4.61
CA VAL A 39 16.70 9.59 3.72
C VAL A 39 16.80 10.88 4.53
N SER A 40 18.02 11.36 4.73
CA SER A 40 18.29 12.65 5.39
C SER A 40 17.95 13.82 4.48
N GLY A 41 17.40 14.90 5.06
CA GLY A 41 17.13 16.14 4.32
C GLY A 41 15.96 16.06 3.33
N ALA A 42 15.08 15.06 3.45
CA ALA A 42 13.88 14.96 2.64
C ALA A 42 12.96 16.16 2.85
N SER A 43 12.60 16.84 1.76
CA SER A 43 11.70 17.99 1.75
C SER A 43 10.87 18.00 0.47
N LEU A 44 9.67 18.60 0.51
CA LEU A 44 8.86 18.86 -0.67
C LEU A 44 8.95 20.36 -0.98
N LEU A 45 9.66 20.73 -2.04
CA LEU A 45 9.86 22.15 -2.43
C LEU A 45 10.41 23.01 -1.28
N GLY A 46 11.32 22.44 -0.46
CA GLY A 46 11.88 23.12 0.72
C GLY A 46 10.96 23.13 1.95
N LEU A 47 9.72 22.66 1.83
CA LEU A 47 8.82 22.49 2.95
C LEU A 47 9.18 21.23 3.74
N ARG A 48 9.18 21.38 5.07
CA ARG A 48 9.26 20.27 6.04
C ARG A 48 10.53 19.42 5.98
N THR A 49 11.69 20.01 5.70
CA THR A 49 12.98 19.31 5.68
C THR A 49 13.24 18.52 6.96
N ARG A 50 13.26 17.18 6.84
CA ARG A 50 13.59 16.24 7.93
C ARG A 50 14.18 14.96 7.36
N THR A 51 14.67 14.09 8.25
CA THR A 51 14.98 12.71 7.90
C THR A 51 13.68 11.93 7.72
N ALA A 52 13.42 11.47 6.50
CA ALA A 52 12.33 10.53 6.20
C ALA A 52 12.82 9.10 6.45
N ARG A 53 11.98 8.28 7.09
CA ARG A 53 12.20 6.85 7.29
C ARG A 53 10.86 6.15 7.41
N GLU A 54 10.80 4.89 7.01
CA GLU A 54 9.61 4.07 7.14
C GLU A 54 9.66 3.20 8.40
N GLY A 55 8.55 2.52 8.72
CA GLY A 55 8.42 1.68 9.91
C GLY A 55 9.43 0.55 9.96
N VAL A 56 9.78 -0.03 8.80
CA VAL A 56 10.74 -1.12 8.66
C VAL A 56 11.80 -0.76 7.60
N PRO A 57 12.87 -0.04 7.96
CA PRO A 57 13.83 0.50 6.99
C PRO A 57 14.69 -0.56 6.28
N PHE A 58 14.68 -1.81 6.77
CA PHE A 58 15.45 -2.93 6.21
C PHE A 58 14.59 -4.01 5.55
N ALA A 59 13.29 -3.79 5.39
CA ALA A 59 12.42 -4.75 4.70
C ALA A 59 12.69 -4.74 3.18
N LEU A 60 12.54 -5.91 2.56
CA LEU A 60 12.62 -6.09 1.12
C LEU A 60 11.25 -5.80 0.52
N ILE A 61 11.22 -4.99 -0.54
CA ILE A 61 9.97 -4.60 -1.20
C ILE A 61 9.88 -5.29 -2.55
N VAL A 62 8.75 -5.92 -2.79
CA VAL A 62 8.35 -6.40 -4.11
C VAL A 62 7.14 -5.60 -4.56
N VAL A 63 7.23 -5.02 -5.76
CA VAL A 63 6.17 -4.17 -6.30
C VAL A 63 5.39 -4.94 -7.35
N TYR A 64 4.08 -5.02 -7.16
CA TYR A 64 3.14 -5.59 -8.12
C TYR A 64 2.31 -4.44 -8.72
N LYS A 65 2.53 -4.16 -10.01
CA LYS A 65 1.75 -3.16 -10.74
C LYS A 65 0.43 -3.81 -11.16
N ILE A 66 -0.68 -3.32 -10.62
CA ILE A 66 -2.02 -3.87 -10.85
C ILE A 66 -3.02 -2.83 -11.34
N CYS A 67 -2.60 -1.57 -11.41
CA CYS A 67 -3.42 -0.47 -11.90
C CYS A 67 -2.71 0.26 -13.03
N TRP A 68 -3.52 0.63 -14.00
CA TRP A 68 -3.16 1.31 -15.23
C TRP A 68 -3.95 2.62 -15.33
N SER A 69 -3.79 3.34 -16.43
CA SER A 69 -4.47 4.62 -16.67
C SER A 69 -6.00 4.47 -16.70
N ASP A 70 -6.50 3.33 -17.15
CA ASP A 70 -7.91 2.97 -17.28
C ASP A 70 -8.49 2.27 -16.04
N GLY A 71 -7.65 1.88 -15.07
CA GLY A 71 -8.11 1.36 -13.78
C GLY A 71 -7.31 0.16 -13.27
N CYS A 72 -7.84 -0.50 -12.25
CA CYS A 72 -7.30 -1.73 -11.69
C CYS A 72 -8.26 -2.87 -12.00
N PHE A 73 -7.85 -3.83 -12.81
CA PHE A 73 -8.71 -4.94 -13.20
C PHE A 73 -8.68 -6.06 -12.16
N ALA A 74 -9.83 -6.71 -11.93
CA ALA A 74 -9.94 -7.82 -10.99
C ALA A 74 -8.95 -8.97 -11.30
N ALA A 75 -8.70 -9.22 -12.59
CA ALA A 75 -7.72 -10.21 -13.04
C ALA A 75 -6.30 -9.87 -12.60
N ASP A 76 -5.86 -8.62 -12.79
CA ASP A 76 -4.52 -8.17 -12.39
C ASP A 76 -4.34 -8.25 -10.87
N ILE A 77 -5.39 -7.91 -10.10
CA ILE A 77 -5.39 -8.02 -8.64
C ILE A 77 -5.19 -9.48 -8.21
N LEU A 78 -5.96 -10.41 -8.77
CA LEU A 78 -5.89 -11.83 -8.40
C LEU A 78 -4.55 -12.45 -8.80
N VAL A 79 -4.04 -12.14 -10.00
CA VAL A 79 -2.71 -12.62 -10.44
C VAL A 79 -1.61 -12.08 -9.53
N ALA A 80 -1.68 -10.82 -9.11
CA ALA A 80 -0.71 -10.27 -8.17
C ALA A 80 -0.78 -10.92 -6.78
N PHE A 81 -1.97 -11.28 -6.29
CA PHE A 81 -2.09 -12.06 -5.04
C PHE A 81 -1.47 -13.45 -5.19
N ASP A 82 -1.72 -14.14 -6.31
CA ASP A 82 -1.14 -15.46 -6.57
C ASP A 82 0.39 -15.40 -6.66
N ASP A 83 0.92 -14.43 -7.41
CA ASP A 83 2.36 -14.19 -7.51
C ASP A 83 2.98 -13.82 -6.16
N ALA A 84 2.32 -12.99 -5.34
CA ALA A 84 2.80 -12.61 -4.02
C ALA A 84 2.84 -13.80 -3.05
N ILE A 85 1.82 -14.66 -3.08
CA ILE A 85 1.78 -15.90 -2.31
C ILE A 85 2.91 -16.83 -2.74
N ASN A 86 3.09 -17.01 -4.05
CA ASN A 86 4.12 -17.89 -4.60
C ASN A 86 5.54 -17.35 -4.38
N ASP A 87 5.73 -16.03 -4.39
CA ASP A 87 7.00 -15.37 -4.04
C ASP A 87 7.28 -15.44 -2.52
N GLY A 88 6.32 -15.87 -1.69
CA GLY A 88 6.51 -16.11 -0.26
C GLY A 88 6.66 -14.83 0.56
N VAL A 89 5.91 -13.78 0.22
CA VAL A 89 5.96 -12.52 0.96
C VAL A 89 5.37 -12.66 2.37
N ASP A 90 5.82 -11.84 3.31
CA ASP A 90 5.32 -11.87 4.69
C ASP A 90 4.06 -10.99 4.85
N ILE A 91 4.03 -9.85 4.16
CA ILE A 91 2.99 -8.83 4.28
C ILE A 91 2.62 -8.30 2.90
N ILE A 92 1.33 -8.10 2.66
CA ILE A 92 0.78 -7.43 1.48
C ILE A 92 0.20 -6.08 1.90
N SER A 93 0.68 -5.01 1.27
CA SER A 93 0.13 -3.66 1.35
C SER A 93 -0.69 -3.35 0.12
N LEU A 94 -1.99 -3.10 0.34
CA LEU A 94 -2.96 -2.87 -0.71
C LEU A 94 -3.64 -1.50 -0.54
N SER A 95 -3.24 -0.55 -1.37
CA SER A 95 -3.82 0.80 -1.41
C SER A 95 -4.74 1.01 -2.61
N ILE A 96 -5.57 0.01 -2.92
CA ILE A 96 -6.66 0.12 -3.91
C ILE A 96 -8.03 -0.23 -3.30
N ARG A 97 -9.10 0.24 -3.94
CA ARG A 97 -10.48 -0.08 -3.54
C ARG A 97 -11.34 -0.42 -4.75
N GLY A 98 -12.38 -1.20 -4.52
CA GLY A 98 -13.48 -1.34 -5.46
C GLY A 98 -14.24 -0.01 -5.65
N PHE A 99 -14.89 0.14 -6.80
CA PHE A 99 -15.77 1.28 -7.08
C PHE A 99 -16.99 1.30 -6.14
N SER A 100 -17.52 0.13 -5.83
CA SER A 100 -18.69 -0.11 -4.99
C SER A 100 -18.42 -1.27 -4.03
N PRO A 101 -19.09 -1.33 -2.87
CA PRO A 101 -19.03 -2.50 -2.00
C PRO A 101 -19.59 -3.73 -2.72
N LEU A 102 -18.83 -4.82 -2.71
CA LEU A 102 -19.23 -6.11 -3.28
C LEU A 102 -19.29 -7.17 -2.18
N ASP A 103 -20.06 -8.23 -2.41
CA ASP A 103 -20.01 -9.42 -1.56
C ASP A 103 -18.61 -10.07 -1.64
N TYR A 104 -18.17 -10.74 -0.57
CA TYR A 104 -16.81 -11.26 -0.42
C TYR A 104 -16.42 -12.21 -1.55
N PHE A 105 -17.36 -12.99 -2.07
CA PHE A 105 -17.12 -13.93 -3.18
C PHE A 105 -17.11 -13.28 -4.56
N LYS A 106 -17.40 -11.98 -4.65
CA LYS A 106 -17.37 -11.18 -5.88
C LYS A 106 -16.29 -10.10 -5.84
N ASP A 107 -15.66 -9.88 -4.69
CA ASP A 107 -14.57 -8.94 -4.52
C ASP A 107 -13.22 -9.64 -4.68
N SER A 108 -12.49 -9.28 -5.75
CA SER A 108 -11.13 -9.79 -6.00
C SER A 108 -10.16 -9.51 -4.86
N ILE A 109 -10.33 -8.41 -4.12
CA ILE A 109 -9.50 -8.07 -2.97
C ILE A 109 -9.79 -9.01 -1.81
N ALA A 110 -11.07 -9.25 -1.50
CA ALA A 110 -11.46 -10.17 -0.44
C ALA A 110 -11.05 -11.62 -0.74
N ILE A 111 -11.20 -12.07 -1.98
CA ILE A 111 -10.75 -13.39 -2.44
C ILE A 111 -9.23 -13.49 -2.30
N GLY A 112 -8.47 -12.56 -2.86
CA GLY A 112 -7.01 -12.55 -2.79
C GLY A 112 -6.49 -12.54 -1.36
N ALA A 113 -7.03 -11.67 -0.50
CA ALA A 113 -6.67 -11.59 0.91
C ALA A 113 -7.00 -12.87 1.69
N PHE A 114 -8.13 -13.53 1.38
CA PHE A 114 -8.48 -14.82 1.99
C PHE A 114 -7.45 -15.91 1.64
N HIS A 115 -7.02 -15.97 0.38
CA HIS A 115 -5.99 -16.91 -0.05
C HIS A 115 -4.61 -16.58 0.53
N ALA A 116 -4.24 -15.31 0.62
CA ALA A 116 -3.00 -14.87 1.26
C ALA A 116 -2.96 -15.28 2.74
N MET A 117 -4.04 -15.00 3.47
CA MET A 117 -4.12 -15.35 4.89
C MET A 117 -4.12 -16.87 5.12
N ARG A 118 -4.70 -17.69 4.22
CA ARG A 118 -4.57 -19.16 4.31
C ARG A 118 -3.13 -19.65 4.17
N ASN A 119 -2.27 -18.86 3.53
CA ASN A 119 -0.83 -19.11 3.41
C ASN A 119 0.00 -18.39 4.49
N GLY A 120 -0.66 -17.83 5.53
CA GLY A 120 0.01 -17.13 6.62
C GLY A 120 0.48 -15.71 6.27
N ILE A 121 0.03 -15.16 5.14
CA ILE A 121 0.41 -13.83 4.67
C ILE A 121 -0.66 -12.82 5.07
N PHE A 122 -0.23 -11.75 5.74
CA PHE A 122 -1.14 -10.72 6.22
C PHE A 122 -1.39 -9.63 5.18
N THR A 123 -2.65 -9.21 4.99
CA THR A 123 -3.00 -8.13 4.05
C THR A 123 -3.46 -6.88 4.81
N SER A 124 -2.78 -5.76 4.60
CA SER A 124 -3.17 -4.42 5.04
C SER A 124 -3.88 -3.69 3.92
N SER A 125 -5.05 -3.11 4.20
CA SER A 125 -5.85 -2.37 3.23
C SER A 125 -6.42 -1.10 3.86
N PHE A 126 -6.56 -0.03 3.09
CA PHE A 126 -7.18 1.21 3.57
C PHE A 126 -8.71 1.19 3.43
N ALA A 127 -9.39 1.96 4.28
CA ALA A 127 -10.86 2.04 4.36
C ALA A 127 -11.54 2.69 3.15
N GLY A 128 -10.81 3.54 2.42
CA GLY A 128 -11.34 4.42 1.39
C GLY A 128 -11.41 5.88 1.85
N ASN A 129 -11.57 6.79 0.88
CA ASN A 129 -11.60 8.24 1.11
C ASN A 129 -12.99 8.85 0.85
N SER A 130 -14.05 8.04 0.94
CA SER A 130 -15.44 8.42 0.61
C SER A 130 -16.27 8.87 1.82
N GLY A 131 -15.64 9.04 2.98
CA GLY A 131 -16.31 9.60 4.17
C GLY A 131 -16.75 11.06 3.96
N PRO A 132 -17.40 11.68 4.97
CA PRO A 132 -17.56 11.22 6.36
C PRO A 132 -18.88 10.47 6.63
N SER A 133 -19.76 10.32 5.62
CA SER A 133 -21.05 9.65 5.81
C SER A 133 -20.88 8.19 6.28
N PRO A 134 -21.82 7.66 7.10
CA PRO A 134 -21.82 6.25 7.49
C PRO A 134 -21.82 5.32 6.28
N ALA A 135 -21.29 4.10 6.46
CA ALA A 135 -21.29 3.03 5.46
C ALA A 135 -20.60 3.37 4.12
N THR A 136 -19.52 4.15 4.17
CA THR A 136 -18.73 4.56 2.98
C THR A 136 -17.47 3.72 2.74
N ILE A 137 -17.20 2.72 3.59
CA ILE A 137 -16.09 1.80 3.42
C ILE A 137 -16.33 0.84 2.25
N THR A 138 -15.28 0.52 1.51
CA THR A 138 -15.35 -0.34 0.32
C THR A 138 -14.50 -1.59 0.41
N ASN A 139 -13.47 -1.58 1.27
CA ASN A 139 -12.68 -2.75 1.64
C ASN A 139 -13.12 -3.18 3.04
N PHE A 140 -13.86 -4.28 3.19
CA PHE A 140 -14.34 -4.74 4.50
C PHE A 140 -14.17 -6.25 4.68
N SER A 141 -13.18 -6.84 4.00
CA SER A 141 -12.80 -8.24 4.21
C SER A 141 -12.40 -8.48 5.68
N PRO A 142 -13.03 -9.43 6.39
CA PRO A 142 -12.66 -9.78 7.76
C PRO A 142 -11.25 -10.36 7.90
N ARG A 143 -10.63 -10.72 6.77
CA ARG A 143 -9.30 -11.35 6.70
C ARG A 143 -8.19 -10.36 6.32
N SER A 144 -8.50 -9.07 6.33
CA SER A 144 -7.56 -7.98 6.12
C SER A 144 -7.59 -7.01 7.30
N LEU A 145 -6.47 -6.31 7.54
CA LEU A 145 -6.47 -5.15 8.42
C LEU A 145 -6.95 -3.93 7.66
N LEU A 146 -7.97 -3.27 8.21
CA LEU A 146 -8.53 -2.05 7.64
C LEU A 146 -7.94 -0.81 8.32
N VAL A 147 -7.32 0.06 7.54
CA VAL A 147 -6.66 1.28 8.02
C VAL A 147 -7.46 2.52 7.65
N ALA A 148 -7.82 3.32 8.65
CA ALA A 148 -8.44 4.64 8.47
C ALA A 148 -7.38 5.75 8.52
N ALA A 149 -7.71 6.92 7.96
CA ALA A 149 -6.83 8.08 7.99
C ALA A 149 -7.17 9.01 9.16
N SER A 150 -6.15 9.48 9.87
CA SER A 150 -6.26 10.53 10.89
C SER A 150 -5.23 11.63 10.67
N THR A 151 -5.42 12.78 11.30
CA THR A 151 -4.45 13.87 11.28
C THR A 151 -3.38 13.66 12.36
N ILE A 152 -2.20 14.23 12.13
CA ILE A 152 -1.13 14.35 13.13
C ILE A 152 -1.02 15.80 13.57
N GLU A 153 -0.35 16.06 14.70
CA GLU A 153 -0.20 17.40 15.28
C GLU A 153 0.46 18.40 14.31
N ARG A 154 1.35 17.92 13.44
CA ARG A 154 2.05 18.76 12.47
C ARG A 154 1.14 19.18 11.32
N LYS A 155 0.89 20.49 11.20
CA LYS A 155 0.16 21.12 10.09
C LYS A 155 1.08 21.96 9.20
N VAL A 156 0.75 22.05 7.92
CA VAL A 156 1.39 22.97 6.96
C VAL A 156 0.40 24.09 6.67
N CYS A 157 0.76 25.32 7.00
CA CYS A 157 -0.09 26.49 6.79
C CYS A 157 0.68 27.51 5.93
N GLY A 158 0.01 28.08 4.92
CA GLY A 158 0.49 29.27 4.22
C GLY A 158 0.09 30.52 5.00
N LYS A 159 0.94 31.54 5.02
CA LYS A 159 0.53 32.89 5.46
C LYS A 159 -0.22 33.57 4.32
N CYS A 160 -1.36 34.17 4.62
CA CYS A 160 -2.09 35.04 3.71
C CYS A 160 -2.15 36.42 4.37
N GLU A 161 -1.63 37.44 3.67
CA GLU A 161 -1.76 38.84 4.07
C GLU A 161 -2.77 39.49 3.13
N VAL A 162 -3.80 40.12 3.71
CA VAL A 162 -4.84 40.85 2.97
C VAL A 162 -4.41 42.32 2.92
N GLY A 163 -4.32 42.87 1.71
CA GLY A 163 -3.93 44.27 1.47
C GLY A 163 -5.03 45.28 1.75
#